data_AF-A0A9W9B8T5-F1
#
_entry.id   AF-A0A9W9B8T5-F1
#
_cell.length_a   1.000
_cell.length_b   1.000
_cell.length_c   1.000
_cell.angle_alpha   90.00
_cell.angle_beta   90.00
_cell.angle_gamma   90.00
#
_symmetry.space_group_name_H-M   'P 1'
#
loop_
_entity.id
_entity.type
_entity.pdbx_description
1 polymer ?
#
loop_
_entity_poly.entity_id
_entity_poly.type
_entity_poly.pdbx_seq_one_letter_code
_entity_poly.pdbx_strand_id
1 'polypeptide(L)'
;MSKTYTWSELQHHNKTEDLFIVVRGSVYDVTKFQHEHPGGPEFLLDQGGGDVTELFEDAGHSEEARSILKKLKIGVVEGKANDTEETSSRENIGGLAGFRSRRHTIPAFFFIVLGLLFHYYYQNPNTMLPAWRELLLAPN
;
A
#
# COMPACT_ATOMS: atom_id res chain seq x y z
N MET A 1 -14.98 17.34 8.89
CA MET A 1 -14.82 17.68 7.45
C MET A 1 -13.57 17.01 6.93
N SER A 2 -13.67 15.72 6.57
CA SER A 2 -12.62 15.05 5.80
C SER A 2 -12.59 15.59 4.37
N LYS A 3 -11.40 15.82 3.81
CA LYS A 3 -11.28 16.19 2.39
C LYS A 3 -11.66 14.98 1.52
N THR A 4 -12.41 15.22 0.46
CA THR A 4 -12.77 14.19 -0.52
C THR A 4 -11.84 14.28 -1.71
N TYR A 5 -11.33 13.15 -2.18
CA TYR A 5 -10.39 13.05 -3.30
C TYR A 5 -10.97 12.20 -4.41
N THR A 6 -10.70 12.58 -5.66
CA THR A 6 -11.07 11.77 -6.83
C THR A 6 -9.96 10.79 -7.20
N TRP A 7 -10.29 9.67 -7.85
CA TRP A 7 -9.27 8.75 -8.37
C TRP A 7 -8.35 9.41 -9.40
N SER A 8 -8.86 10.41 -10.13
CA SER A 8 -8.03 11.17 -11.07
C SER A 8 -7.03 12.05 -10.34
N GLU A 9 -7.40 12.67 -9.21
CA GLU A 9 -6.49 13.47 -8.38
C GLU A 9 -5.42 12.57 -7.76
N LEU A 10 -5.82 11.44 -7.16
CA LEU A 10 -4.91 10.51 -6.48
C LEU A 10 -3.81 9.95 -7.38
N GLN A 11 -4.09 9.69 -8.66
CA GLN A 11 -3.08 9.22 -9.62
C GLN A 11 -1.92 10.20 -9.82
N HIS A 12 -2.11 11.49 -9.53
CA HIS A 12 -1.03 12.49 -9.61
C HIS A 12 -0.16 12.53 -8.35
N HIS A 13 -0.62 11.92 -7.24
CA HIS A 13 0.05 11.86 -5.95
C HIS A 13 0.87 10.57 -5.81
N ASN A 14 1.81 10.36 -6.74
CA ASN A 14 2.66 9.17 -6.83
C ASN A 14 4.17 9.49 -6.78
N LYS A 15 4.54 10.65 -6.23
CA LYS A 15 5.93 11.11 -6.20
C LYS A 15 6.50 11.03 -4.78
N THR A 16 7.82 10.96 -4.67
CA THR A 16 8.52 10.93 -3.37
C THR A 16 8.21 12.13 -2.48
N GLU A 17 7.91 13.29 -3.05
CA GLU A 17 7.53 14.50 -2.31
C GLU A 17 6.01 14.69 -2.16
N ASP A 18 5.22 13.82 -2.77
CA ASP A 18 3.76 13.90 -2.81
C ASP A 18 3.18 12.50 -3.07
N LEU A 19 3.09 11.71 -1.99
CA LEU A 19 2.77 10.28 -2.05
C LEU A 19 1.53 9.97 -1.22
N PHE A 20 0.41 9.71 -1.89
CA PHE A 20 -0.83 9.32 -1.25
C PHE A 20 -1.16 7.87 -1.54
N ILE A 21 -1.77 7.21 -0.57
CA ILE A 21 -2.27 5.85 -0.73
C ILE A 21 -3.72 5.77 -0.25
N VAL A 22 -4.46 4.83 -0.82
CA VAL A 22 -5.83 4.54 -0.39
C VAL A 22 -5.86 3.22 0.35
N VAL A 23 -6.41 3.23 1.57
CA VAL A 23 -6.67 2.01 2.35
C VAL A 23 -8.12 2.04 2.81
N ARG A 24 -8.87 1.01 2.47
CA ARG A 24 -10.30 0.83 2.76
C ARG A 24 -11.15 2.06 2.36
N GLY A 25 -10.78 2.73 1.27
CA GLY A 25 -11.46 3.95 0.79
C GLY A 25 -11.13 5.25 1.53
N SER A 26 -10.25 5.20 2.53
CA SER A 26 -9.65 6.39 3.14
C SER A 26 -8.33 6.73 2.46
N VAL A 27 -8.03 8.03 2.34
CA VAL A 27 -6.80 8.56 1.74
C VAL A 27 -5.82 8.92 2.84
N TYR A 28 -4.57 8.51 2.68
CA TYR A 28 -3.49 8.70 3.62
C TYR A 28 -2.29 9.37 2.95
N ASP A 29 -1.70 10.35 3.63
CA ASP A 29 -0.44 10.96 3.21
C ASP A 29 0.73 10.21 3.84
N VAL A 30 1.48 9.49 3.01
CA VAL A 30 2.65 8.71 3.43
C VAL A 30 3.97 9.34 2.99
N THR A 31 3.94 10.56 2.46
CA THR A 31 5.12 11.28 1.95
C THR A 31 6.26 11.32 2.96
N LYS A 32 5.95 11.66 4.22
CA LYS A 32 6.96 11.71 5.29
C LYS A 32 7.29 10.32 5.85
N PHE A 33 6.33 9.42 5.80
CA PHE A 33 6.42 8.08 6.37
C PHE A 33 7.20 7.11 5.48
N GLN A 34 7.38 7.39 4.19
CA GLN A 34 8.00 6.48 3.24
C GLN A 34 9.41 6.01 3.66
N HIS A 35 10.19 6.86 4.33
CA HIS A 35 11.53 6.54 4.82
C HIS A 35 11.54 5.83 6.18
N GLU A 36 10.44 5.96 6.93
CA GLU A 36 10.22 5.29 8.22
C GLU A 36 9.52 3.94 8.05
N HIS A 37 9.01 3.64 6.85
CA HIS A 37 8.33 2.40 6.53
C HIS A 37 9.31 1.21 6.58
N PRO A 38 9.10 0.21 7.47
CA PRO A 38 10.01 -0.92 7.62
C PRO A 38 10.14 -1.80 6.37
N GLY A 39 9.15 -1.75 5.47
CA GLY A 39 9.18 -2.47 4.18
C GLY A 39 9.92 -1.72 3.07
N GLY A 40 10.42 -0.51 3.32
CA GLY A 40 11.09 0.33 2.33
C GLY A 40 10.14 1.28 1.58
N PRO A 41 10.65 2.41 1.07
CA PRO A 41 9.87 3.39 0.32
C PRO A 41 9.43 2.88 -1.06
N GLU A 42 10.13 1.92 -1.65
CA GLU A 42 9.88 1.40 -3.00
C GLU A 42 8.45 0.87 -3.18
N PHE A 43 7.91 0.14 -2.20
CA PHE A 43 6.56 -0.39 -2.26
C PHE A 43 5.50 0.71 -2.19
N LEU A 44 5.76 1.76 -1.43
CA LEU A 44 4.83 2.88 -1.31
C LEU A 44 4.81 3.71 -2.59
N LEU A 45 5.98 3.90 -3.23
CA LEU A 45 6.11 4.61 -4.49
C LEU A 45 5.46 3.86 -5.65
N ASP A 46 5.68 2.55 -5.74
CA ASP A 46 5.10 1.69 -6.79
C ASP A 46 3.56 1.69 -6.75
N GLN A 47 3.00 1.80 -5.53
CA GLN A 47 1.57 1.79 -5.30
C GLN A 47 0.99 3.19 -5.02
N GLY A 48 1.77 4.24 -5.27
CA GLY A 48 1.38 5.62 -5.08
C GLY A 48 0.16 6.01 -5.92
N GLY A 49 -0.80 6.68 -5.31
CA GLY A 49 -2.06 7.07 -5.93
C GLY A 49 -3.09 5.94 -6.11
N GLY A 50 -2.78 4.73 -5.63
CA GLY A 50 -3.60 3.53 -5.78
C GLY A 50 -4.30 3.05 -4.50
N ASP A 51 -5.16 2.03 -4.65
CA ASP A 51 -5.75 1.28 -3.54
C ASP A 51 -4.80 0.14 -3.11
N VAL A 52 -4.24 0.26 -1.91
CA VAL A 52 -3.33 -0.72 -1.32
C VAL A 52 -3.98 -1.52 -0.20
N THR A 53 -5.31 -1.54 -0.13
CA THR A 53 -6.05 -2.26 0.92
C THR A 53 -5.63 -3.73 1.01
N GLU A 54 -5.57 -4.41 -0.14
CA GLU A 54 -5.22 -5.83 -0.20
C GLU A 54 -3.78 -6.06 0.30
N LEU A 55 -2.82 -5.31 -0.25
CA LEU A 55 -1.41 -5.39 0.15
C LEU A 55 -1.19 -5.08 1.64
N PHE A 56 -1.93 -4.09 2.18
CA PHE A 56 -1.84 -3.71 3.58
C PHE A 56 -2.36 -4.81 4.52
N GLU A 57 -3.47 -5.48 4.17
CA GLU A 57 -4.00 -6.59 4.96
C GLU A 57 -3.13 -7.85 4.82
N ASP A 58 -2.66 -8.16 3.62
CA ASP A 58 -1.82 -9.33 3.34
C ASP A 58 -0.45 -9.26 4.02
N ALA A 59 0.12 -8.06 4.14
CA ALA A 59 1.36 -7.84 4.88
C ALA A 59 1.23 -8.09 6.39
N GLY A 60 0.01 -8.18 6.94
CA GLY A 60 -0.21 -8.51 8.35
C GLY A 60 0.26 -7.44 9.34
N HIS A 61 0.10 -6.15 9.00
CA HIS A 61 0.49 -5.03 9.85
C HIS A 61 -0.13 -5.11 11.26
N SER A 62 0.71 -4.87 12.28
CA SER A 62 0.31 -4.85 13.70
C SER A 62 -0.69 -3.72 14.02
N GLU A 63 -1.32 -3.80 15.19
CA GLU A 63 -2.29 -2.78 15.63
C GLU A 63 -1.64 -1.39 15.79
N GLU A 64 -0.38 -1.33 16.22
CA GLU A 64 0.42 -0.11 16.27
C GLU A 64 0.62 0.50 14.88
N ALA A 65 0.95 -0.31 13.87
CA ALA A 65 1.11 0.17 12.49
C ALA A 65 -0.22 0.73 11.95
N ARG A 66 -1.35 0.08 12.26
CA ARG A 66 -2.70 0.58 11.95
C ARG A 66 -3.01 1.90 12.67
N SER A 67 -2.51 2.08 13.89
CA SER A 67 -2.65 3.33 14.65
C SER A 67 -1.84 4.47 14.02
N ILE A 68 -0.63 4.20 13.54
CA ILE A 68 0.18 5.16 12.79
C ILE A 68 -0.55 5.54 11.49
N LEU A 69 -1.03 4.57 10.72
CA LEU A 69 -1.78 4.81 9.50
C LEU A 69 -2.99 5.74 9.75
N LYS A 70 -3.76 5.51 10.81
CA LYS A 70 -4.90 6.39 11.18
C LYS A 70 -4.49 7.85 11.38
N LYS A 71 -3.29 8.12 11.92
CA LYS A 71 -2.78 9.49 12.11
C LYS A 71 -2.43 10.19 10.79
N LEU A 72 -2.09 9.42 9.76
CA LEU A 72 -1.73 9.90 8.43
C LEU A 72 -2.97 10.14 7.53
N LYS A 73 -4.19 9.93 8.05
CA LYS A 73 -5.41 10.11 7.28
C LYS A 73 -5.64 11.58 6.95
N ILE A 74 -5.77 11.87 5.65
CA ILE A 74 -6.07 13.22 5.14
C ILE A 74 -7.50 13.33 4.58
N GLY A 75 -8.12 12.21 4.20
CA GLY A 75 -9.40 12.26 3.52
C GLY A 75 -10.02 10.91 3.19
N VAL A 76 -10.98 10.95 2.26
CA VAL A 76 -11.70 9.79 1.72
C VAL A 76 -11.85 9.91 0.21
N VAL A 77 -12.02 8.78 -0.48
CA VAL A 77 -12.21 8.78 -1.94
C VAL A 77 -13.68 9.03 -2.30
N GLU A 78 -13.93 9.82 -3.34
CA GLU A 78 -15.27 10.01 -3.91
C GLU A 78 -15.94 8.68 -4.22
N GLY A 79 -17.24 8.57 -3.92
CA GLY A 79 -18.03 7.36 -4.16
C GLY A 79 -17.97 6.30 -3.05
N LYS A 80 -17.10 6.45 -2.04
CA LYS A 80 -17.11 5.66 -0.79
C LYS A 80 -17.56 6.46 0.45
N ALA A 81 -17.96 7.72 0.27
CA ALA A 81 -18.26 8.66 1.34
C ALA A 81 -19.55 8.39 2.15
N ASN A 82 -20.34 7.36 1.80
CA ASN A 82 -21.65 7.16 2.42
C ASN A 82 -21.65 6.40 3.75
N ASP A 83 -20.52 5.84 4.20
CA ASP A 83 -20.53 4.93 5.36
C ASP A 83 -19.59 5.32 6.51
N THR A 84 -18.96 6.50 6.52
CA THR A 84 -18.02 6.82 7.61
C THR A 84 -17.93 8.29 7.99
N GLU A 85 -19.03 8.85 8.47
CA GLU A 85 -19.01 9.86 9.54
C GLU A 85 -20.14 9.55 10.53
N GLU A 86 -19.89 8.73 11.56
CA GLU A 86 -20.25 8.97 12.97
C GLU A 86 -20.02 7.74 13.88
N THR A 87 -19.67 8.02 15.14
CA THR A 87 -19.75 7.16 16.34
C THR A 87 -18.53 6.31 16.74
N SER A 88 -17.48 7.02 17.16
CA SER A 88 -16.87 6.71 18.46
C SER A 88 -17.91 6.98 19.57
N SER A 89 -18.69 5.97 19.99
CA SER A 89 -19.13 5.73 21.38
C SER A 89 -20.26 4.69 21.51
N ARG A 90 -20.05 3.76 22.45
CA ARG A 90 -21.02 2.88 23.16
C ARG A 90 -21.58 1.60 22.51
N GLU A 91 -21.13 0.48 23.10
CA GLU A 91 -21.86 -0.69 23.62
C GLU A 91 -22.80 -1.54 22.73
N ASN A 92 -22.36 -2.79 22.51
CA ASN A 92 -23.02 -4.06 22.82
C ASN A 92 -24.52 -4.22 22.44
N ILE A 93 -24.82 -4.97 21.37
CA ILE A 93 -25.97 -5.88 21.27
C ILE A 93 -25.81 -6.80 20.03
N GLY A 94 -26.09 -8.09 20.22
CA GLY A 94 -25.96 -9.13 19.20
C GLY A 94 -27.00 -9.08 18.09
N GLY A 95 -26.78 -9.87 17.03
CA GLY A 95 -27.79 -10.12 16.00
C GLY A 95 -27.20 -10.28 14.59
N LEU A 96 -26.96 -11.54 14.23
CA LEU A 96 -26.95 -12.12 12.88
C LEU A 96 -27.43 -11.25 11.71
N ALA A 97 -26.55 -10.97 10.74
CA ALA A 97 -26.92 -10.84 9.33
C ALA A 97 -25.70 -10.91 8.39
N GLY A 98 -25.53 -12.05 7.71
CA GLY A 98 -25.06 -12.11 6.32
C GLY A 98 -23.63 -11.66 5.97
N PHE A 99 -22.59 -12.35 6.45
CA PHE A 99 -21.27 -12.26 5.81
C PHE A 99 -21.28 -13.05 4.48
N ARG A 100 -21.54 -12.35 3.37
CA ARG A 100 -21.37 -12.87 2.02
C ARG A 100 -19.87 -12.96 1.69
N SER A 101 -19.22 -14.00 2.22
CA SER A 101 -17.84 -14.35 1.88
C SER A 101 -17.79 -14.79 0.41
N ARG A 102 -17.39 -13.89 -0.49
CA ARG A 102 -16.88 -14.27 -1.81
C ARG A 102 -15.48 -14.82 -1.58
N ARG A 103 -15.38 -16.13 -1.30
CA ARG A 103 -14.12 -16.88 -1.31
C ARG A 103 -13.52 -16.80 -2.71
N HIS A 104 -12.58 -15.89 -2.96
CA HIS A 104 -11.65 -16.00 -4.07
C HIS A 104 -10.49 -16.87 -3.59
N THR A 105 -10.51 -18.15 -3.93
CA THR A 105 -9.33 -19.01 -3.86
C THR A 105 -8.34 -18.52 -4.90
N ILE A 106 -7.29 -17.81 -4.48
CA ILE A 106 -6.18 -17.44 -5.37
C ILE A 106 -5.48 -18.75 -5.76
N PRO A 107 -5.40 -19.10 -7.05
CA PRO A 107 -4.76 -20.34 -7.47
C PRO A 107 -3.26 -20.26 -7.12
N ALA A 108 -2.75 -21.31 -6.48
CA ALA A 108 -1.39 -21.47 -5.93
C ALA A 108 -0.22 -21.25 -6.92
N PHE A 109 -0.48 -20.85 -8.16
CA PHE A 109 0.54 -20.56 -9.16
C PHE A 109 1.32 -19.27 -8.90
N PHE A 110 0.72 -18.27 -8.24
CA PHE A 110 1.37 -16.97 -8.03
C PHE A 110 2.58 -17.07 -7.07
N PHE A 111 2.45 -17.88 -6.03
CA PHE A 111 3.53 -18.12 -5.06
C PHE A 111 4.69 -18.95 -5.64
N ILE A 112 4.41 -19.81 -6.62
CA ILE A 112 5.46 -20.62 -7.27
C ILE A 112 6.34 -19.72 -8.16
N VAL A 113 5.73 -18.81 -8.92
CA VAL A 113 6.49 -17.90 -9.79
C VAL A 113 7.30 -16.90 -8.97
N LEU A 114 6.72 -16.35 -7.90
CA LEU A 114 7.42 -15.40 -7.02
C LEU A 114 8.56 -16.07 -6.23
N GLY A 115 8.34 -17.30 -5.75
CA GLY A 115 9.37 -18.09 -5.06
C GLY A 115 10.54 -18.47 -5.97
N LEU A 116 10.28 -18.82 -7.24
CA LEU A 116 11.33 -19.13 -8.21
C LEU A 116 12.15 -17.89 -8.58
N LEU A 117 11.51 -16.73 -8.76
CA LEU A 117 12.20 -15.45 -8.99
C LEU A 117 13.05 -15.03 -7.79
N PHE A 118 12.51 -15.15 -6.58
CA PHE A 118 13.23 -14.84 -5.34
C PHE A 118 14.43 -15.78 -5.13
N HIS A 119 14.26 -17.09 -5.35
CA HIS A 119 15.36 -18.04 -5.26
C HIS A 119 16.44 -17.78 -6.32
N TYR A 120 16.04 -17.52 -7.56
CA TYR A 120 16.96 -17.18 -8.65
C TYR A 120 17.78 -15.92 -8.35
N TYR A 121 17.13 -14.90 -7.77
CA TYR A 121 17.79 -13.64 -7.38
C TYR A 121 18.82 -13.85 -6.27
N TYR A 122 18.51 -14.70 -5.28
CA TYR A 122 19.44 -14.99 -4.18
C TYR A 122 20.58 -15.94 -4.55
N GLN A 123 20.40 -16.81 -5.55
CA GLN A 123 21.46 -17.71 -6.02
C GLN A 123 22.42 -17.05 -7.02
N ASN A 124 21.98 -16.00 -7.72
CA ASN A 124 22.78 -15.33 -8.75
C ASN A 124 22.99 -13.83 -8.43
N PRO A 125 23.85 -13.48 -7.46
CA PRO A 125 24.15 -12.08 -7.13
C PRO A 125 24.86 -11.30 -8.25
N ASN A 126 25.22 -11.96 -9.35
CA ASN A 126 26.03 -11.42 -10.44
C ASN A 126 25.24 -10.99 -11.69
N THR A 127 23.90 -11.10 -11.71
CA THR A 127 23.10 -10.62 -12.85
C THR A 127 22.83 -9.11 -12.85
N MET A 128 23.35 -8.35 -11.87
CA MET A 128 23.34 -6.89 -11.89
C MET A 128 24.71 -6.33 -12.24
N LEU A 129 25.14 -6.46 -13.50
CA LEU A 129 26.13 -5.57 -14.10
C LEU A 129 25.92 -5.57 -15.62
N PRO A 130 25.03 -4.72 -16.15
CA PRO A 130 25.48 -3.89 -17.27
C PRO A 130 24.76 -2.52 -17.34
N ALA A 131 25.52 -1.43 -17.18
CA ALA A 131 25.35 -0.16 -17.90
C ALA A 131 26.23 0.95 -17.31
N TRP A 132 26.39 1.00 -15.97
CA TRP A 132 27.03 2.14 -15.31
C TRP A 132 28.52 1.95 -14.98
N ARG A 133 29.05 0.72 -15.09
CA ARG A 133 30.45 0.42 -14.75
C ARG A 133 31.46 0.87 -15.82
N GLU A 134 31.00 1.13 -17.06
CA GLU A 134 31.83 1.70 -18.13
C GLU A 134 31.89 3.24 -18.06
N LEU A 135 30.93 3.91 -17.39
CA LEU A 135 30.89 5.38 -17.32
C LEU A 135 31.80 5.99 -16.25
N LEU A 136 32.28 5.18 -15.30
CA LEU A 136 33.12 5.61 -14.17
C LEU A 136 34.62 5.27 -14.35
N LEU A 137 34.99 4.61 -15.45
CA LEU A 137 36.36 4.14 -15.71
C LEU A 137 36.93 4.60 -17.05
N ALA A 138 36.30 5.55 -17.75
CA ALA A 138 36.91 6.18 -18.91
C ALA A 138 38.08 7.08 -18.43
N PRO A 139 39.34 6.80 -18.79
CA PRO A 139 40.42 7.74 -18.52
C PRO A 139 40.23 8.99 -19.38
N ASN A 140 40.44 10.15 -18.75
CA ASN A 140 40.45 11.48 -19.37
C ASN A 140 41.34 11.57 -20.61
#